data_AF-A0AA97MVB3-F1
#
_entry.id   AF-A0AA97MVB3-F1
#
_cell.length_a   1.000
_cell.length_b   1.000
_cell.length_c   1.000
_cell.angle_alpha   90.00
_cell.angle_beta   90.00
_cell.angle_gamma   90.00
#
_symmetry.space_group_name_H-M   'P 1'
#
loop_
_entity.id
_entity.type
_entity.pdbx_description
1 polymer ?
#
loop_
_entity_poly.entity_id
_entity_poly.type
_entity_poly.pdbx_seq_one_letter_code
_entity_poly.pdbx_strand_id
1 'polypeptide(L)'
;AVSCPQPQADTWSQPCVTSCGDSRAVIYPPPVLVTFPGPVLSSCPQESVVGSSAPAAVGTSLGWGGFYGSRGSLGYGVSQGS
;
A
#
# COMPACT_ATOMS: atom_id res chain seq x y z
N ALA A 1 71.11 -48.79 19.02
CA ALA A 1 69.71 -49.08 18.66
C ALA A 1 68.83 -48.67 19.84
N VAL A 2 67.75 -47.93 19.61
CA VAL A 2 66.77 -47.58 20.66
C VAL A 2 65.83 -48.76 20.82
N SER A 3 65.79 -49.36 22.00
CA SER A 3 64.85 -50.43 22.33
C SER A 3 63.56 -49.80 22.84
N CYS A 4 62.51 -49.81 22.03
CA CYS A 4 61.18 -49.42 22.49
C CYS A 4 60.48 -50.61 23.14
N PRO A 5 59.94 -50.48 24.36
CA PRO A 5 59.10 -51.52 24.95
C PRO A 5 57.86 -51.75 24.08
N GLN A 6 57.41 -52.99 23.98
CA GLN A 6 56.24 -53.34 23.19
C GLN A 6 54.98 -52.66 23.76
N PRO A 7 54.09 -52.12 22.91
CA PRO A 7 52.82 -51.56 23.38
C PRO A 7 51.98 -52.69 23.96
N GLN A 8 51.66 -52.60 25.25
CA GLN A 8 50.78 -53.56 25.91
C GLN A 8 49.35 -53.03 25.85
N ALA A 9 48.49 -53.74 25.13
CA ALA A 9 47.04 -53.49 25.13
C ALA A 9 46.41 -54.38 26.19
N ASP A 10 45.95 -53.79 27.28
CA ASP A 10 45.20 -54.51 28.31
C ASP A 10 43.73 -54.58 27.85
N THR A 11 43.21 -55.79 27.69
CA THR A 11 41.83 -56.01 27.21
C THR A 11 41.01 -56.54 28.36
N TRP A 12 39.93 -55.86 28.70
CA TRP A 12 39.03 -56.26 29.76
C TRP A 12 37.75 -56.84 29.18
N SER A 13 37.30 -57.97 29.70
CA SER A 13 36.09 -58.67 29.18
C SER A 13 34.81 -58.29 29.91
N GLN A 14 34.89 -57.56 31.03
CA GLN A 14 33.68 -57.12 31.75
C GLN A 14 33.23 -55.74 31.24
N PRO A 15 31.91 -55.45 31.29
CA PRO A 15 31.39 -54.15 30.87
C PRO A 15 31.97 -53.02 31.73
N CYS A 16 32.62 -52.06 31.10
CA CYS A 16 33.07 -50.82 31.73
C CYS A 16 31.94 -49.80 31.71
N VAL A 17 31.08 -49.84 32.72
CA VAL A 17 30.04 -48.82 32.91
C VAL A 17 30.62 -47.71 33.78
N THR A 18 30.84 -46.54 33.19
CA THR A 18 31.14 -45.32 33.94
C THR A 18 29.90 -44.43 33.99
N SER A 19 29.58 -43.91 35.17
CA SER A 19 28.54 -42.89 35.30
C SER A 19 29.17 -41.54 35.01
N CYS A 20 28.90 -40.98 33.82
CA CYS A 20 29.19 -39.57 33.56
C CYS A 20 28.11 -38.68 34.19
N GLY A 21 28.48 -37.46 34.56
CA GLY A 21 27.51 -36.43 34.95
C GLY A 21 26.68 -35.95 33.76
N ASP A 22 25.71 -35.08 34.05
CA ASP A 22 24.81 -34.53 33.03
C ASP A 22 25.58 -33.75 31.94
N SER A 23 25.21 -34.01 30.69
CA SER A 23 25.71 -33.25 29.54
C SER A 23 24.79 -32.07 29.26
N ARG A 24 25.35 -30.87 29.09
CA ARG A 24 24.60 -29.66 28.71
C ARG A 24 24.97 -29.21 27.30
N ALA A 25 23.97 -28.96 26.47
CA ALA A 25 24.12 -28.32 25.16
C ALA A 25 23.41 -26.96 25.18
N VAL A 26 24.10 -25.91 24.72
CA VAL A 26 23.53 -24.55 24.60
C VAL A 26 23.54 -24.17 23.13
N ILE A 27 22.39 -23.71 22.61
CA ILE A 27 22.26 -23.21 21.24
C ILE A 27 21.91 -21.72 21.24
N TYR A 28 22.45 -20.98 20.27
CA TYR A 28 22.17 -19.56 20.07
C TYR A 28 21.53 -19.37 18.69
N PRO A 29 20.19 -19.42 18.59
CA PRO A 29 19.51 -19.16 17.34
C PRO A 29 19.66 -17.68 16.94
N PRO A 30 19.71 -17.36 15.63
CA PRO A 30 19.75 -15.98 15.17
C PRO A 30 18.43 -15.24 15.46
N PRO A 31 18.45 -13.91 15.59
CA PRO A 31 17.23 -13.12 15.78
C PRO A 31 16.32 -13.20 14.54
N VAL A 32 15.01 -13.30 14.76
CA VAL A 32 13.99 -13.35 13.71
C VAL A 32 13.19 -12.04 13.72
N LEU A 33 13.04 -11.42 12.54
CA LEU A 33 12.22 -10.22 12.35
C LEU A 33 10.87 -10.60 11.74
N VAL A 34 9.78 -10.13 12.36
CA VAL A 34 8.41 -10.28 11.84
C VAL A 34 7.83 -8.90 11.57
N THR A 35 7.37 -8.67 10.36
CA THR A 35 6.69 -7.42 9.96
C THR A 35 5.23 -7.72 9.67
N PHE A 36 4.32 -7.02 10.37
CA PHE A 36 2.89 -7.09 10.08
C PHE A 36 2.52 -5.94 9.13
N PRO A 37 1.82 -6.21 8.02
CA PRO A 37 1.30 -5.16 7.17
C PRO A 37 0.33 -4.27 7.96
N GLY A 38 0.35 -2.97 7.71
CA GLY A 38 -0.57 -2.03 8.34
C GLY A 38 -2.03 -2.29 7.94
N PRO A 39 -3.01 -1.74 8.70
CA PRO A 39 -4.42 -1.90 8.39
C PRO A 39 -4.79 -1.21 7.06
N VAL A 40 -5.57 -1.91 6.21
CA VAL A 40 -6.13 -1.31 5.00
C VAL A 40 -7.36 -0.49 5.38
N LEU A 41 -7.30 0.83 5.16
CA LEU A 41 -8.44 1.73 5.34
C LEU A 41 -9.12 1.95 3.99
N SER A 42 -10.40 1.59 3.89
CA SER A 42 -11.25 1.86 2.72
C SER A 42 -12.20 3.00 3.04
N SER A 43 -12.26 4.01 2.18
CA SER A 43 -13.30 5.04 2.20
C SER A 43 -14.21 4.85 1.00
N CYS A 44 -15.53 4.86 1.24
CA CYS A 44 -16.53 4.92 0.19
C CYS A 44 -16.86 6.40 -0.04
N PRO A 45 -16.44 7.04 -1.15
CA PRO A 45 -16.82 8.42 -1.40
C PRO A 45 -18.34 8.50 -1.52
N GLN A 46 -18.96 9.45 -0.82
CA GLN A 46 -20.35 9.82 -1.10
C GLN A 46 -20.33 10.74 -2.31
N GLU A 47 -20.89 10.27 -3.42
CA GLU A 47 -21.04 11.03 -4.66
C GLU A 47 -21.75 12.36 -4.35
N SER A 48 -21.11 13.50 -4.64
CA SER A 48 -21.73 14.82 -4.52
C SER A 48 -22.05 15.36 -5.91
N VAL A 49 -23.33 15.44 -6.24
CA VAL A 49 -23.80 16.14 -7.44
C VAL A 49 -23.92 17.63 -7.09
N VAL A 50 -23.04 18.44 -7.68
CA VAL A 50 -23.13 19.90 -7.64
C VAL A 50 -23.85 20.37 -8.90
N GLY A 51 -25.12 20.75 -8.76
CA GLY A 51 -25.90 21.39 -9.83
C GLY A 51 -25.73 22.90 -9.83
N SER A 52 -25.61 23.52 -11.01
CA SER A 52 -25.63 24.98 -11.17
C SER A 52 -27.01 25.44 -11.65
N SER A 53 -27.61 26.44 -11.00
CA SER A 53 -28.83 27.10 -11.45
C SER A 53 -28.49 28.33 -12.31
N ALA A 54 -28.83 28.31 -13.59
CA ALA A 54 -28.81 29.51 -14.44
C ALA A 54 -29.92 30.50 -13.99
N PRO A 55 -29.70 31.82 -14.06
CA PRO A 55 -30.73 32.78 -13.65
C PRO A 55 -31.98 32.61 -14.52
N ALA A 56 -33.13 32.48 -13.86
CA ALA A 56 -34.43 32.52 -14.53
C ALA A 56 -34.51 33.83 -15.31
N ALA A 57 -34.71 33.75 -16.63
CA ALA A 57 -35.04 34.92 -17.42
C ALA A 57 -36.23 35.62 -16.76
N VAL A 58 -36.00 36.84 -16.25
CA VAL A 58 -37.08 37.74 -15.82
C VAL A 58 -37.85 38.10 -17.07
N GLY A 59 -38.80 37.24 -17.41
CA GLY A 59 -39.88 37.57 -18.32
C GLY A 59 -40.82 38.51 -17.57
N THR A 60 -40.75 39.80 -17.88
CA THR A 60 -41.95 40.62 -17.78
C THR A 60 -42.36 41.00 -19.20
N SER A 61 -43.39 40.32 -19.65
CA SER A 61 -44.28 40.78 -20.70
C SER A 61 -44.80 42.17 -20.31
N LEU A 62 -44.19 43.21 -20.86
CA LEU A 62 -44.78 44.54 -21.01
C LEU A 62 -44.61 44.84 -22.51
N GLY A 63 -45.62 44.57 -23.33
CA GLY A 63 -46.73 45.51 -23.44
C GLY A 63 -46.30 46.60 -24.44
N TRP A 64 -46.62 46.36 -25.71
CA TRP A 64 -46.86 47.36 -26.76
C TRP A 64 -46.46 48.82 -26.44
N GLY A 65 -45.34 49.30 -26.99
CA GLY A 65 -45.09 50.74 -27.16
C GLY A 65 -43.66 51.23 -26.94
N GLY A 66 -43.10 51.93 -27.94
CA GLY A 66 -42.19 53.05 -27.68
C GLY A 66 -40.69 52.87 -27.98
N PHE A 67 -40.36 52.93 -29.28
CA PHE A 67 -39.21 53.60 -29.90
C PHE A 67 -38.13 54.29 -29.01
N TYR A 68 -36.92 53.71 -28.96
CA TYR A 68 -35.61 54.39 -28.87
C TYR A 68 -34.63 53.43 -29.57
N GLY A 69 -34.11 53.64 -30.77
CA GLY A 69 -33.34 54.78 -31.26
C GLY A 69 -32.00 54.23 -31.79
N SER A 70 -31.76 54.37 -33.09
CA SER A 70 -30.42 54.43 -33.73
C SER A 70 -29.59 53.14 -33.91
N ARG A 71 -29.90 52.45 -35.02
CA ARG A 71 -28.98 52.01 -36.11
C ARG A 71 -27.45 52.17 -35.91
N GLY A 72 -26.71 51.06 -36.05
CA GLY A 72 -25.27 50.97 -36.41
C GLY A 72 -24.72 49.55 -36.16
N SER A 73 -24.73 48.64 -37.13
CA SER A 73 -23.68 48.30 -38.12
C SER A 73 -22.46 47.52 -37.57
N LEU A 74 -22.05 46.49 -38.33
CA LEU A 74 -20.88 45.58 -38.22
C LEU A 74 -21.06 44.37 -37.26
N GLY A 75 -20.87 43.11 -37.63
CA GLY A 75 -20.42 42.48 -38.87
C GLY A 75 -20.03 41.01 -38.59
N TYR A 76 -20.17 40.18 -39.62
CA TYR A 76 -19.55 38.85 -39.83
C TYR A 76 -20.01 37.63 -39.02
N GLY A 77 -20.51 36.63 -39.78
CA GLY A 77 -20.16 35.23 -39.52
C GLY A 77 -21.30 34.25 -39.25
N VAL A 78 -22.30 34.13 -40.13
CA VAL A 78 -23.20 32.97 -40.12
C VAL A 78 -22.73 31.93 -41.15
N SER A 79 -21.90 31.00 -40.69
CA SER A 79 -21.74 29.70 -41.34
C SER A 79 -22.90 28.80 -40.91
N GLN A 80 -23.84 28.59 -41.83
CA GLN A 80 -24.95 27.67 -41.72
C GLN A 80 -24.42 26.24 -41.97
N GLY A 81 -24.80 25.26 -41.14
CA GLY A 81 -24.37 23.87 -41.34
C GLY A 81 -25.14 22.85 -40.50
N SER A 82 -26.13 22.24 -41.15
CA SER A 82 -26.96 21.05 -40.78
C SER A 82 -27.97 21.23 -39.65
#